data_AF-A0AAJ6KGS2-F1
#
_entry.id   AF-A0AAJ6KGS2-F1
#
_cell.length_a   1.000
_cell.length_b   1.000
_cell.length_c   1.000
_cell.angle_alpha   90.00
_cell.angle_beta   90.00
_cell.angle_gamma   90.00
#
_symmetry.space_group_name_H-M   'P 1'
#
loop_
_entity.id
_entity.type
_entity.pdbx_description
1 polymer ?
#
loop_
_entity_poly.entity_id
_entity_poly.type
_entity_poly.pdbx_seq_one_letter_code
_entity_poly.pdbx_strand_id
1 'polypeptide(L)'
;MGETDTTVPFKHEGGHGGFIKPSEGEYEPTDMIDVRPIDSIIDDAPTFIKMDIEGSELGAMKGAEKTIKLCKPKMAISAYHRSTDLLDLSDLALSLNPDYKIGLRHHTQDRWDTCLYFY
;
A
#
# COMPACT_ATOMS: atom_id res chain seq x y z
N MET A 1 -5.91 -4.64 4.67
CA MET A 1 -7.06 -3.75 4.40
C MET A 1 -6.75 -2.92 3.17
N GLY A 2 -7.75 -2.63 2.33
CA GLY A 2 -7.55 -2.10 0.96
C GLY A 2 -8.01 -3.06 -0.15
N GLU A 3 -8.38 -4.29 0.22
CA GLU A 3 -8.76 -5.38 -0.68
C GLU A 3 -10.25 -5.36 -1.04
N THR A 4 -11.07 -4.71 -0.21
CA THR A 4 -12.55 -4.67 -0.31
C THR A 4 -13.07 -3.32 0.14
N ASP A 5 -14.24 -2.92 -0.35
CA ASP A 5 -14.96 -1.76 0.16
C ASP A 5 -15.34 -1.97 1.64
N THR A 6 -14.96 -1.03 2.50
CA THR A 6 -15.27 -1.05 3.93
C THR A 6 -15.10 0.34 4.54
N THR A 7 -15.58 0.55 5.75
CA THR A 7 -15.37 1.77 6.52
C THR A 7 -14.63 1.42 7.81
N VAL A 8 -13.55 2.15 8.11
CA VAL A 8 -12.65 1.84 9.23
C VAL A 8 -12.37 3.06 10.10
N PRO A 9 -12.12 2.87 11.40
CA PRO A 9 -11.65 3.94 12.28
C PRO A 9 -10.22 4.33 11.92
N PHE A 10 -9.98 5.63 11.71
CA PHE A 10 -8.68 6.18 11.36
C PHE A 10 -8.25 7.23 12.39
N LYS A 11 -6.96 7.21 12.75
CA LYS A 11 -6.33 8.26 13.54
C LYS A 11 -5.46 9.12 12.64
N HIS A 12 -5.79 10.39 12.53
CA HIS A 12 -4.98 11.37 11.82
C HIS A 12 -4.03 12.09 12.81
N GLU A 13 -2.72 12.04 12.57
CA GLU A 13 -1.72 12.72 13.41
C GLU A 13 -1.10 13.97 12.75
N GLY A 14 -1.61 14.43 11.60
CA GLY A 14 -1.14 15.66 10.94
C GLY A 14 0.31 15.62 10.42
N GLY A 15 0.97 14.45 10.51
CA GLY A 15 2.34 14.18 10.08
C GLY A 15 2.54 12.70 9.73
N HIS A 16 3.75 12.18 9.90
CA HIS A 16 4.08 10.76 9.67
C HIS A 16 3.42 9.90 10.78
N GLY A 17 2.67 8.86 10.40
CA GLY A 17 2.10 7.90 11.34
C GLY A 17 0.58 7.93 11.50
N GLY A 18 -0.18 8.35 10.48
CA GLY A 18 -1.61 8.08 10.45
C GLY A 18 -1.86 6.56 10.36
N PHE A 19 -2.82 6.02 11.11
CA PHE A 19 -3.06 4.57 11.08
C PHE A 19 -4.52 4.18 11.31
N ILE A 20 -4.88 3.00 10.82
CA ILE A 20 -6.17 2.36 11.08
C ILE A 20 -6.14 1.78 12.49
N LYS A 21 -7.10 2.17 13.35
CA LYS A 21 -7.17 1.67 14.73
C LYS A 21 -7.65 0.21 14.77
N PRO A 22 -7.06 -0.66 15.63
CA PRO A 22 -7.61 -1.99 15.90
C PRO A 22 -9.00 -1.91 16.54
N SER A 23 -9.85 -2.89 16.28
CA SER A 23 -11.24 -2.95 16.76
C SER A 23 -11.40 -3.25 18.27
N GLU A 24 -10.32 -3.48 19.01
CA GLU A 24 -10.39 -3.82 20.44
C GLU A 24 -10.05 -2.61 21.34
N GLY A 25 -10.99 -2.25 22.22
CA GLY A 25 -10.88 -1.19 23.23
C GLY A 25 -12.08 -0.25 23.26
N GLU A 26 -12.42 0.29 24.44
CA GLU A 26 -13.32 1.46 24.54
C GLU A 26 -12.59 2.67 23.94
N TYR A 27 -13.09 3.22 22.84
CA TYR A 27 -12.43 4.32 22.14
C TYR A 27 -13.21 5.64 22.27
N GLU A 28 -12.43 6.70 22.49
CA GLU A 28 -12.79 8.09 22.17
C GLU A 28 -13.32 8.19 20.72
N PRO A 29 -14.18 9.17 20.40
CA PRO A 29 -14.64 9.41 19.03
C PRO A 29 -13.46 9.50 18.06
N THR A 30 -13.48 8.71 16.99
CA THR A 30 -12.46 8.72 15.95
C THR A 30 -13.13 8.88 14.59
N ASP A 31 -12.45 9.57 13.67
CA ASP A 31 -12.93 9.76 12.31
C ASP A 31 -12.98 8.41 11.58
N MET A 32 -14.11 8.18 10.91
CA MET A 32 -14.30 7.01 10.06
C MET A 32 -13.94 7.38 8.63
N ILE A 33 -13.20 6.51 7.95
CA ILE A 33 -12.85 6.69 6.53
C ILE A 33 -13.34 5.50 5.70
N ASP A 34 -13.69 5.79 4.46
CA ASP A 34 -13.95 4.75 3.46
C ASP A 34 -12.64 4.22 2.88
N VAL A 35 -12.57 2.90 2.76
CA VAL A 35 -11.48 2.16 2.14
C VAL A 35 -12.04 1.44 0.94
N ARG A 36 -11.38 1.56 -0.21
CA ARG A 36 -11.83 0.96 -1.48
C ARG A 36 -10.67 0.30 -2.22
N PRO A 37 -10.89 -0.80 -2.96
CA PRO A 37 -9.89 -1.39 -3.84
C PRO A 37 -9.52 -0.44 -4.98
N ILE A 38 -8.23 -0.36 -5.33
CA ILE A 38 -7.75 0.46 -6.45
C ILE A 38 -8.47 0.08 -7.75
N ASP A 39 -8.66 -1.21 -8.01
CA ASP A 39 -9.37 -1.74 -9.20
C ASP A 39 -10.85 -1.28 -9.26
N SER A 40 -11.43 -0.82 -8.15
CA SER A 40 -12.80 -0.28 -8.10
C SER A 40 -12.88 1.24 -8.23
N ILE A 41 -11.74 1.93 -8.10
CA ILE A 41 -11.64 3.39 -8.10
C ILE A 41 -11.24 3.91 -9.48
N ILE A 42 -10.35 3.19 -10.17
CA ILE A 42 -9.82 3.62 -11.47
C ILE A 42 -10.69 3.15 -12.63
N ASP A 43 -10.74 3.95 -13.69
CA ASP A 43 -11.51 3.71 -14.91
C ASP A 43 -10.66 3.48 -16.16
N ASP A 44 -9.33 3.62 -16.07
CA ASP A 44 -8.36 3.38 -17.14
C ASP A 44 -7.15 2.57 -16.64
N ALA A 45 -6.37 2.02 -17.57
CA ALA A 45 -5.16 1.25 -17.32
C ALA A 45 -3.98 2.16 -16.92
N PRO A 46 -3.54 2.17 -15.65
CA PRO A 46 -2.46 3.03 -15.22
C PRO A 46 -1.12 2.52 -15.74
N THR A 47 -0.21 3.44 -16.04
CA THR A 47 1.18 3.11 -16.39
C THR A 47 2.14 3.15 -15.21
N PHE A 48 1.72 3.75 -14.09
CA PHE A 48 2.53 3.95 -12.90
C PHE A 48 1.66 4.01 -11.62
N ILE A 49 2.11 3.37 -10.54
CA ILE A 49 1.48 3.43 -9.22
C ILE A 49 2.54 3.82 -8.17
N LYS A 50 2.27 4.87 -7.39
CA LYS A 50 3.07 5.26 -6.22
C LYS A 50 2.27 4.97 -4.95
N MET A 51 2.87 4.31 -3.96
CA MET A 51 2.23 4.06 -2.66
C MET A 51 3.16 4.44 -1.50
N ASP A 52 2.54 5.09 -0.52
CA ASP A 52 3.10 5.49 0.78
C ASP A 52 1.90 5.78 1.68
N ILE A 53 1.36 4.71 2.27
CA ILE A 53 0.03 4.68 2.89
C ILE A 53 0.07 4.02 4.27
N GLU A 54 1.16 4.27 5.00
CA GLU A 54 1.31 4.01 6.42
C GLU A 54 1.00 2.55 6.81
N GLY A 55 1.56 1.60 6.05
CA GLY A 55 1.48 0.17 6.36
C GLY A 55 0.28 -0.56 5.75
N SER A 56 -0.47 0.09 4.86
CA SER A 56 -1.58 -0.50 4.11
C SER A 56 -1.20 -0.97 2.69
N GLU A 57 0.07 -0.88 2.32
CA GLU A 57 0.61 -1.13 0.97
C GLU A 57 0.23 -2.52 0.45
N LEU A 58 0.42 -3.56 1.28
CA LEU A 58 0.12 -4.94 0.89
C LEU A 58 -1.36 -5.12 0.54
N GLY A 59 -2.26 -4.52 1.33
CA GLY A 59 -3.69 -4.60 1.08
C GLY A 59 -4.14 -3.76 -0.13
N ALA A 60 -3.51 -2.60 -0.36
CA ALA A 60 -3.76 -1.80 -1.55
C ALA A 60 -3.27 -2.50 -2.83
N MET A 61 -2.12 -3.17 -2.79
CA MET A 61 -1.62 -3.98 -3.91
C MET A 61 -2.56 -5.13 -4.25
N LYS A 62 -3.11 -5.84 -3.25
CA LYS A 62 -4.14 -6.85 -3.48
C LYS A 62 -5.44 -6.24 -4.05
N GLY A 63 -5.83 -5.05 -3.58
CA GLY A 63 -6.93 -4.27 -4.17
C GLY A 63 -6.65 -3.75 -5.59
N ALA A 64 -5.42 -3.91 -6.09
CA ALA A 64 -4.99 -3.59 -7.45
C ALA A 64 -4.58 -4.85 -8.24
N GLU A 65 -4.94 -6.05 -7.76
CA GLU A 65 -4.49 -7.33 -8.33
C GLU A 65 -4.77 -7.44 -9.83
N LYS A 66 -5.96 -7.04 -10.29
CA LYS A 66 -6.33 -7.11 -11.71
C LYS A 66 -5.45 -6.15 -12.52
N THR A 67 -5.27 -4.93 -12.04
CA THR A 67 -4.41 -3.93 -12.67
C THR A 67 -2.96 -4.39 -12.77
N ILE A 68 -2.39 -4.91 -11.67
CA ILE A 68 -0.99 -5.36 -11.62
C ILE A 68 -0.77 -6.55 -12.57
N LYS A 69 -1.72 -7.48 -12.64
CA LYS A 69 -1.68 -8.64 -13.55
C LYS A 69 -1.76 -8.25 -15.01
N LEU A 70 -2.74 -7.42 -15.37
CA LEU A 70 -3.08 -7.17 -16.78
C LEU A 70 -2.31 -6.02 -17.41
N CYS A 71 -1.99 -4.98 -16.64
CA CYS A 71 -1.40 -3.75 -17.16
C CYS A 71 0.10 -3.66 -16.90
N LYS A 72 0.63 -4.44 -15.96
CA LYS A 72 2.03 -4.39 -15.51
C LYS A 72 2.55 -2.94 -15.33
N PRO A 73 1.86 -2.07 -14.55
CA PRO A 73 2.32 -0.71 -14.32
C PRO A 73 3.69 -0.72 -13.64
N LYS A 74 4.50 0.31 -13.90
CA LYS A 74 5.66 0.54 -13.02
C LYS A 74 5.14 0.85 -11.62
N MET A 75 5.81 0.41 -10.57
CA MET A 75 5.39 0.69 -9.19
C MET A 75 6.54 1.23 -8.36
N ALA A 76 6.26 2.22 -7.51
CA ALA A 76 7.18 2.73 -6.49
C ALA A 76 6.45 2.68 -5.13
N ILE A 77 6.83 1.71 -4.30
CA ILE A 77 6.10 1.34 -3.08
C ILE A 77 7.02 1.55 -1.87
N SER A 78 6.60 2.38 -0.92
CA SER A 78 7.28 2.52 0.37
C SER A 78 7.36 1.16 1.07
N ALA A 79 8.55 0.81 1.55
CA ALA A 79 8.84 -0.47 2.20
C ALA A 79 9.54 -0.26 3.55
N TYR A 80 9.07 0.71 4.33
CA TYR A 80 9.63 1.08 5.64
C TYR A 80 8.61 1.09 6.77
N HIS A 81 7.32 0.81 6.51
CA HIS A 81 6.26 0.90 7.51
C HIS A 81 6.19 -0.35 8.40
N ARG A 82 6.54 -1.52 7.85
CA ARG A 82 6.63 -2.79 8.58
C ARG A 82 7.95 -3.47 8.30
N SER A 83 8.44 -4.22 9.29
CA SER A 83 9.67 -5.01 9.15
C SER A 83 9.59 -6.07 8.04
N THR A 84 8.38 -6.51 7.68
CA THR A 84 8.15 -7.53 6.65
C THR A 84 7.88 -6.96 5.26
N ASP A 85 7.68 -5.64 5.12
CA ASP A 85 7.27 -5.01 3.85
C ASP A 85 8.20 -5.38 2.68
N LEU A 86 9.52 -5.40 2.92
CA LEU A 86 10.49 -5.74 1.88
C LEU A 86 10.23 -7.12 1.26
N LEU A 87 9.83 -8.09 2.08
CA LEU A 87 9.58 -9.47 1.64
C LEU A 87 8.14 -9.62 1.13
N ASP A 88 7.16 -9.24 1.94
CA ASP A 88 5.74 -9.45 1.64
C ASP A 88 5.30 -8.75 0.35
N LEU A 89 5.77 -7.51 0.13
CA LEU A 89 5.44 -6.74 -1.07
C LEU A 89 6.13 -7.31 -2.31
N SER A 90 7.38 -7.76 -2.18
CA SER A 90 8.13 -8.38 -3.26
C SER A 90 7.51 -9.70 -3.69
N ASP A 91 7.19 -10.55 -2.72
CA ASP A 91 6.55 -11.86 -2.94
C ASP A 91 5.17 -11.67 -3.59
N LEU A 92 4.37 -10.72 -3.10
CA LEU A 92 3.08 -10.42 -3.69
C LEU A 92 3.24 -9.94 -5.15
N ALA A 93 4.11 -8.97 -5.41
CA ALA A 93 4.31 -8.45 -6.77
C ALA A 93 4.67 -9.56 -7.77
N LEU A 94 5.60 -10.45 -7.41
CA LEU A 94 6.03 -11.56 -8.26
C LEU A 94 4.97 -12.65 -8.38
N SER A 95 4.17 -12.88 -7.34
CA SER A 95 3.03 -13.82 -7.40
C SER A 95 1.93 -13.32 -8.34
N LEU A 96 1.72 -11.99 -8.40
CA LEU A 96 0.76 -11.36 -9.28
C LEU A 96 1.29 -11.30 -10.71
N ASN A 97 2.55 -10.91 -10.89
CA ASN A 97 3.17 -10.82 -12.20
C ASN A 97 4.68 -11.17 -12.11
N PRO A 98 5.08 -12.39 -12.51
CA PRO A 98 6.47 -12.86 -12.37
C PRO A 98 7.47 -12.13 -13.29
N ASP A 99 6.99 -11.33 -14.25
CA ASP A 99 7.87 -10.60 -15.18
C ASP A 99 8.41 -9.29 -14.61
N TYR A 100 8.02 -8.90 -13.39
CA TYR A 100 8.59 -7.72 -12.75
C TYR A 100 10.05 -7.92 -12.39
N LYS A 101 10.85 -6.89 -12.64
CA LYS A 101 12.15 -6.68 -12.02
C LYS A 101 11.96 -5.82 -10.78
N ILE A 102 12.75 -6.11 -9.75
CA ILE A 102 12.67 -5.40 -8.47
C ILE A 102 13.97 -4.61 -8.25
N GLY A 103 13.82 -3.32 -7.95
CA GLY A 103 14.86 -2.44 -7.44
C GLY A 103 14.54 -1.95 -6.03
N LEU A 104 15.56 -1.58 -5.29
CA LEU A 104 15.43 -1.01 -3.94
C LEU A 104 16.29 0.24 -3.84
N ARG A 105 15.75 1.34 -3.32
CA ARG A 105 16.52 2.55 -2.98
C ARG A 105 16.08 3.10 -1.64
N HIS A 106 16.98 3.84 -1.01
CA HIS A 106 16.75 4.54 0.23
C HIS A 106 17.04 6.02 0.00
N HIS A 107 16.09 6.88 0.37
CA HIS A 107 16.08 8.28 -0.06
C HIS A 107 16.32 9.30 1.06
N THR A 108 16.54 8.85 2.30
CA THR A 108 16.87 9.74 3.42
C THR A 108 18.16 9.32 4.12
N GLN A 109 18.52 10.03 5.19
CA GLN A 109 19.58 9.63 6.13
C GLN A 109 19.01 8.97 7.39
N ASP A 110 17.68 8.86 7.48
CA ASP A 110 16.95 8.31 8.63
C ASP A 110 16.29 6.98 8.21
N ARG A 111 15.43 6.39 9.03
CA ARG A 111 14.76 5.12 8.73
C ARG A 111 13.67 5.19 7.65
N TRP A 112 13.34 6.38 7.16
CA TRP A 112 12.21 6.67 6.29
C TRP A 112 12.57 6.55 4.79
N ASP A 113 11.55 6.47 3.94
CA ASP A 113 11.70 6.49 2.47
C ASP A 113 12.62 5.40 1.90
N THR A 114 12.60 4.21 2.50
CA THR A 114 13.02 3.00 1.78
C THR A 114 11.91 2.62 0.79
N CYS A 115 12.23 2.52 -0.49
CA CYS A 115 11.25 2.34 -1.56
C CYS A 115 11.64 1.17 -2.50
N LEU A 116 10.68 0.27 -2.72
CA LEU A 116 10.75 -0.79 -3.73
C LEU A 116 10.24 -0.27 -5.08
N TYR A 117 10.94 -0.62 -6.13
CA TYR A 117 10.62 -0.28 -7.51
C TYR A 117 10.35 -1.55 -8.32
N PHE A 118 9.19 -1.63 -8.96
CA PHE A 118 8.80 -2.74 -9.82
C PHE A 118 8.67 -2.26 -11.27
N TYR A 119 9.34 -2.93 -12.21
CA TYR A 119 9.38 -2.52 -13.63
C TYR A 119 9.58 -3.67 -14.63
#